data_AF-A0A7C2ZVB6-F1
#
_entry.id   AF-A0A7C2ZVB6-F1
#
_cell.length_a   1.000
_cell.length_b   1.000
_cell.length_c   1.000
_cell.angle_alpha   90.00
_cell.angle_beta   90.00
_cell.angle_gamma   90.00
#
_symmetry.space_group_name_H-M   'P 1'
#
loop_
_entity.id
_entity.type
_entity.pdbx_description
1 polymer ?
#
loop_
_entity_poly.entity_id
_entity_poly.type
_entity_poly.pdbx_seq_one_letter_code
_entity_poly.pdbx_strand_id
1 'polypeptide(L)'
;MELEFKKLYEDSDIEVYKAPTEEELENLVKEIIASAGRPLTWKELRERFSGVAGEDRLRKILIRLIERDEIIELPDGAFGLPGMEQNYIPRKTAKRVRPLVPSKFRARWGSMAAKLRRTGVPLGEAMRMLEKSGIRFALGSWSEKEEDTSFEEYFRESNEEL
;
A
#
# COMPACT_ATOMS: atom_id res chain seq x y z
N MET A 1 18.50 11.18 -4.80
CA MET A 1 18.62 10.35 -6.01
C MET A 1 18.15 11.23 -7.14
N GLU A 2 19.04 11.59 -8.05
CA GLU A 2 18.71 12.33 -9.27
C GLU A 2 18.12 11.34 -10.27
N LEU A 3 17.01 11.71 -10.89
CA LEU A 3 16.37 10.92 -11.93
C LEU A 3 17.11 11.20 -13.24
N GLU A 4 17.90 10.24 -13.73
CA GLU A 4 18.63 10.42 -14.99
C GLU A 4 17.68 10.31 -16.19
N PHE A 5 17.14 11.44 -16.64
CA PHE A 5 16.40 11.52 -17.90
C PHE A 5 17.32 11.90 -19.05
N LYS A 6 17.01 11.40 -20.26
CA LYS A 6 17.73 11.81 -21.48
C LYS A 6 17.48 13.29 -21.75
N LYS A 7 18.50 14.11 -21.54
CA LYS A 7 18.53 15.56 -21.80
C LYS A 7 18.41 15.80 -23.32
N LEU A 8 17.38 16.52 -23.73
CA LEU A 8 17.07 16.81 -25.14
C LEU A 8 17.61 18.18 -25.57
N TYR A 9 17.60 19.15 -24.66
CA TYR A 9 18.05 20.51 -24.92
C TYR A 9 18.41 21.22 -23.61
N GLU A 10 19.43 22.07 -23.67
CA GLU A 10 19.87 22.93 -22.57
C GLU A 10 20.16 24.32 -23.14
N ASP A 11 19.51 25.32 -22.57
CA ASP A 11 19.82 26.74 -22.78
C ASP A 11 20.00 27.40 -21.41
N SER A 12 20.43 28.67 -21.38
CA SER A 12 20.84 29.37 -20.14
C SER A 12 19.78 29.39 -19.03
N ASP A 13 18.49 29.18 -19.35
CA ASP A 13 17.37 29.21 -18.40
C ASP A 13 16.43 27.99 -18.47
N ILE A 14 16.65 27.02 -19.37
CA ILE A 14 15.70 25.89 -19.59
C ILE A 14 16.44 24.58 -19.86
N GLU A 15 16.15 23.57 -19.05
CA GLU A 15 16.51 22.17 -19.32
C GLU A 15 15.28 21.39 -19.80
N VAL A 16 15.38 20.78 -20.98
CA VAL A 16 14.32 19.92 -21.54
C VAL A 16 14.76 18.48 -21.46
N TYR A 17 13.96 17.67 -20.78
CA TYR A 17 14.14 16.23 -20.68
C TYR A 17 13.09 15.49 -21.50
N LYS A 18 13.47 14.32 -22.02
CA LYS A 18 12.49 13.39 -22.58
C LYS A 18 11.61 12.87 -21.44
N ALA A 19 10.29 13.04 -21.57
CA ALA A 19 9.35 12.45 -20.64
C ALA A 19 9.54 10.92 -20.59
N PRO A 20 9.46 10.30 -19.40
CA PRO A 20 9.58 8.85 -19.29
C PRO A 20 8.48 8.15 -20.08
N THR A 21 8.82 7.02 -20.66
CA THR A 21 7.87 6.02 -21.17
C THR A 21 7.08 5.40 -20.02
N GLU A 22 6.02 4.65 -20.34
CA GLU A 22 5.25 3.96 -19.29
C GLU A 22 6.08 2.91 -18.56
N GLU A 23 6.93 2.17 -19.27
CA GLU A 23 7.80 1.14 -18.69
C GLU A 23 8.87 1.76 -17.76
N GLU A 24 9.50 2.86 -18.18
CA GLU A 24 10.43 3.62 -17.35
C GLU A 24 9.72 4.15 -16.09
N LEU A 25 8.48 4.63 -16.22
CA LEU A 25 7.70 5.12 -15.10
C LEU A 25 7.29 3.99 -14.14
N GLU A 26 6.94 2.82 -14.66
CA GLU A 26 6.66 1.60 -13.87
C GLU A 26 7.87 1.19 -13.02
N ASN A 27 9.07 1.17 -13.63
CA ASN A 27 10.31 0.86 -12.92
C ASN A 27 10.63 1.92 -11.87
N LEU A 28 10.46 3.19 -12.22
CA LEU A 28 10.75 4.29 -11.30
C LEU A 28 9.86 4.27 -10.05
N VAL A 29 8.58 3.91 -10.18
CA VAL A 29 7.68 3.76 -9.02
C VAL A 29 8.21 2.68 -8.08
N LYS A 30 8.61 1.52 -8.61
CA LYS A 30 9.16 0.41 -7.81
C LYS A 30 10.46 0.81 -7.11
N GLU A 31 11.37 1.48 -7.83
CA GLU A 31 12.64 1.96 -7.28
C GLU A 31 12.43 2.99 -6.16
N ILE A 32 11.49 3.92 -6.33
CA ILE A 32 11.18 4.93 -5.32
C ILE A 32 10.62 4.30 -4.04
N ILE A 33 9.74 3.30 -4.17
CA ILE A 33 9.20 2.57 -3.02
C ILE A 33 10.31 1.72 -2.37
N ALA A 34 11.11 1.00 -3.16
CA ALA A 34 12.24 0.20 -2.67
C ALA A 34 13.24 1.07 -1.88
N SER A 35 13.65 2.19 -2.47
CA SER A 35 14.62 3.12 -1.89
C SER A 35 14.10 3.83 -0.64
N ALA A 36 12.78 3.99 -0.51
CA ALA A 36 12.19 4.51 0.72
C ALA A 36 12.30 3.50 1.89
N GLY A 37 12.46 2.20 1.60
CA GLY A 37 12.50 1.12 2.60
C GLY A 37 11.17 0.90 3.31
N ARG A 38 10.10 1.58 2.90
CA ARG A 38 8.77 1.49 3.48
C ARG A 38 7.68 1.78 2.45
N PRO A 39 6.44 1.35 2.71
CA PRO A 39 5.29 1.78 1.94
C PRO A 39 5.12 3.31 1.92
N LEU A 40 4.69 3.82 0.77
CA LEU A 40 4.49 5.25 0.50
C LEU A 40 3.02 5.55 0.24
N THR A 41 2.55 6.66 0.77
CA THR A 41 1.17 7.13 0.56
C THR A 41 0.99 7.75 -0.82
N TRP A 42 -0.26 7.84 -1.29
CA TRP A 42 -0.58 8.57 -2.52
C TRP A 42 -0.02 10.01 -2.53
N LYS A 43 -0.07 10.70 -1.38
CA LYS A 43 0.47 12.07 -1.25
C LYS A 43 1.98 12.08 -1.47
N GLU A 44 2.72 11.19 -0.80
CA GLU A 44 4.18 11.11 -0.94
C GLU A 44 4.61 10.71 -2.36
N LEU A 45 3.88 9.78 -2.99
CA LEU A 45 4.14 9.41 -4.38
C LEU A 45 3.91 10.62 -5.29
N ARG A 46 2.79 11.33 -5.17
CA ARG A 46 2.54 12.54 -5.98
C ARG A 46 3.61 13.61 -5.81
N GLU A 47 4.07 13.85 -4.58
CA GLU A 47 5.14 14.81 -4.32
C GLU A 47 6.45 14.39 -5.00
N ARG A 48 6.81 13.10 -4.97
CA ARG A 48 8.03 12.57 -5.61
C ARG A 48 7.96 12.54 -7.13
N PHE A 49 6.76 12.38 -7.70
CA PHE A 49 6.53 12.35 -9.15
C PHE A 49 6.13 13.71 -9.73
N SER A 50 6.05 14.76 -8.90
CA SER A 50 5.79 16.12 -9.35
C SER A 50 6.84 16.54 -10.37
N GLY A 51 6.41 17.00 -11.54
CA GLY A 51 7.30 17.37 -12.65
C GLY A 51 7.77 16.20 -13.53
N VAL A 52 7.58 14.95 -13.10
CA VAL A 52 7.93 13.75 -13.88
C VAL A 52 6.71 13.18 -14.60
N ALA A 53 5.60 13.04 -13.88
CA ALA A 53 4.36 12.48 -14.39
C ALA A 53 3.13 13.15 -13.75
N GLY A 54 2.08 13.36 -14.54
CA GLY A 54 0.80 13.83 -14.03
C GLY A 54 0.08 12.77 -13.18
N GLU A 55 -0.83 13.20 -12.30
CA GLU A 55 -1.55 12.31 -11.37
C GLU A 55 -2.30 11.17 -12.07
N ASP A 56 -2.95 11.45 -13.20
CA ASP A 56 -3.69 10.44 -13.96
C ASP A 56 -2.76 9.34 -14.50
N ARG A 57 -1.59 9.74 -14.98
CA ARG A 57 -0.58 8.81 -15.50
C ARG A 57 -0.03 7.95 -14.37
N LEU A 58 0.32 8.56 -13.23
CA LEU A 58 0.75 7.81 -12.03
C LEU A 58 -0.32 6.82 -11.57
N ARG A 59 -1.60 7.22 -11.56
CA ARG A 59 -2.71 6.32 -11.21
C ARG A 59 -2.79 5.12 -12.15
N LYS A 60 -2.70 5.33 -13.47
CA LYS A 60 -2.70 4.25 -14.47
C LYS A 60 -1.55 3.28 -14.24
N ILE A 61 -0.35 3.78 -13.98
CA ILE A 61 0.82 2.96 -13.67
C ILE A 61 0.60 2.14 -12.39
N LEU A 62 0.12 2.77 -11.30
CA LEU A 62 -0.15 2.04 -10.06
C LEU A 62 -1.18 0.94 -10.25
N ILE A 63 -2.26 1.19 -11.02
CA ILE A 63 -3.26 0.16 -11.33
C ILE A 63 -2.59 -1.04 -12.02
N ARG A 64 -1.78 -0.82 -13.07
CA ARG A 64 -1.09 -1.91 -13.78
C ARG A 64 -0.15 -2.69 -12.88
N LEU A 65 0.63 -2.00 -12.05
CA LEU A 65 1.55 -2.65 -11.10
C LEU A 65 0.81 -3.47 -10.03
N ILE A 66 -0.34 -2.99 -9.56
CA ILE A 66 -1.18 -3.72 -8.59
C ILE A 66 -1.85 -4.93 -9.25
N GLU A 67 -2.33 -4.80 -10.49
CA GLU A 67 -2.92 -5.92 -11.23
C GLU A 67 -1.93 -7.06 -11.43
N ARG A 68 -0.65 -6.73 -11.66
CA ARG A 68 0.47 -7.69 -11.80
C ARG A 68 1.08 -8.16 -10.47
N ASP A 69 0.53 -7.73 -9.34
CA ASP A 69 1.05 -8.02 -7.99
C ASP A 69 2.50 -7.54 -7.76
N GLU A 70 3.01 -6.60 -8.56
CA GLU A 70 4.34 -5.98 -8.40
C GLU A 70 4.33 -4.91 -7.29
N ILE A 71 3.16 -4.34 -7.02
CA ILE A 71 2.89 -3.41 -5.91
C ILE A 71 1.62 -3.87 -5.21
N ILE A 72 1.55 -3.64 -3.91
CA ILE A 72 0.37 -3.89 -3.10
C ILE A 72 -0.19 -2.58 -2.54
N GLU A 73 -1.51 -2.49 -2.51
CA GLU A 73 -2.20 -1.42 -1.79
C GLU A 73 -2.53 -1.90 -0.37
N LEU A 74 -2.09 -1.15 0.64
CA LEU A 74 -2.21 -1.48 2.05
C LEU A 74 -3.54 -0.99 2.64
N PRO A 75 -3.97 -1.52 3.80
CA PRO A 75 -5.26 -1.19 4.39
C PRO A 75 -5.52 0.31 4.61
N ASP A 76 -4.49 1.12 4.81
CA ASP A 76 -4.53 2.58 5.01
C ASP A 76 -4.25 3.41 3.74
N GLY A 77 -4.16 2.76 2.58
CA GLY A 77 -4.02 3.40 1.27
C GLY A 77 -2.58 3.80 0.94
N ALA A 78 -1.61 3.25 1.68
CA ALA A 78 -0.22 3.25 1.26
C ALA A 78 0.05 2.17 0.20
N PHE A 79 1.11 2.35 -0.57
CA PHE A 79 1.56 1.45 -1.61
C PHE A 79 2.93 0.92 -1.23
N GLY A 80 3.09 -0.40 -1.25
CA GLY A 80 4.34 -1.07 -0.91
C GLY A 80 4.71 -2.13 -1.95
N LEU A 81 5.95 -2.58 -1.91
CA LEU A 81 6.32 -3.81 -2.60
C LEU A 81 5.78 -5.02 -1.81
N PRO A 82 5.50 -6.15 -2.48
CA PRO A 82 5.16 -7.39 -1.80
C PRO A 82 6.19 -7.75 -0.71
N GLY A 83 5.72 -8.10 0.47
CA GLY A 83 6.53 -8.39 1.65
C GLY A 83 6.71 -7.19 2.59
N MET A 84 6.58 -5.94 2.12
CA MET A 84 6.70 -4.76 2.97
C MET A 84 5.58 -4.66 4.00
N GLU A 85 4.44 -5.29 3.77
CA GLU A 85 3.33 -5.36 4.71
C GLU A 85 3.75 -6.00 6.05
N GLN A 86 4.72 -6.93 6.04
CA GLN A 86 5.05 -7.71 7.23
C GLN A 86 5.44 -6.83 8.42
N ASN A 87 6.21 -5.77 8.16
CA ASN A 87 6.75 -4.86 9.16
C ASN A 87 6.04 -3.48 9.15
N TYR A 88 5.01 -3.30 8.33
CA TYR A 88 4.33 -2.02 8.21
C TYR A 88 3.22 -1.89 9.26
N ILE A 89 3.24 -0.77 9.99
CA ILE A 89 2.17 -0.40 10.93
C ILE A 89 1.26 0.61 10.21
N PRO A 90 -0.02 0.28 9.95
CA PRO A 90 -0.93 1.20 9.30
C PRO A 90 -1.26 2.41 10.17
N ARG A 91 -1.58 3.53 9.51
CA ARG A 91 -1.97 4.76 10.21
C ARG A 91 -3.36 4.62 10.82
N LYS A 92 -3.45 4.72 12.16
CA LYS A 92 -4.72 4.65 12.90
C LYS A 92 -5.76 5.68 12.46
N THR A 93 -5.32 6.86 12.01
CA THR A 93 -6.19 7.96 11.56
C THR A 93 -6.64 7.84 10.10
N ALA A 94 -6.17 6.83 9.37
CA ALA A 94 -6.54 6.67 7.98
C ALA A 94 -8.02 6.32 7.82
N LYS A 95 -8.72 7.12 7.01
CA LYS A 95 -10.12 6.86 6.63
C LYS A 95 -10.24 5.54 5.85
N ARG A 96 -11.48 5.11 5.61
CA ARG A 96 -11.76 4.00 4.70
C ARG A 96 -11.17 4.30 3.31
N VAL A 97 -10.32 3.41 2.84
CA VAL A 97 -9.66 3.52 1.54
C VAL A 97 -10.62 3.10 0.43
N ARG A 98 -10.53 3.80 -0.71
CA ARG A 98 -11.14 3.39 -1.97
C ARG A 98 -10.02 2.82 -2.83
N PRO A 99 -9.85 1.49 -2.87
CA PRO A 99 -8.70 0.90 -3.52
C PRO A 99 -8.69 1.16 -5.02
N LEU A 100 -7.50 1.33 -5.59
CA LEU A 100 -7.30 1.48 -7.03
C LEU A 100 -7.73 0.21 -7.78
N VAL A 101 -7.46 -0.97 -7.17
CA VAL A 101 -7.86 -2.27 -7.70
C VAL A 101 -8.67 -3.02 -6.64
N PRO A 102 -10.01 -2.83 -6.58
CA PRO A 102 -10.84 -3.39 -5.51
C PRO A 102 -10.83 -4.91 -5.41
N SER A 103 -10.68 -5.61 -6.53
CA SER A 103 -10.61 -7.08 -6.57
C SER A 103 -9.38 -7.59 -5.82
N LYS A 104 -8.19 -7.09 -6.15
CA LYS A 104 -6.92 -7.41 -5.49
C LYS A 104 -6.94 -7.01 -4.01
N PHE A 105 -7.45 -5.82 -3.70
CA PHE A 105 -7.55 -5.34 -2.33
C PHE A 105 -8.45 -6.25 -1.47
N ARG A 106 -9.64 -6.63 -1.98
CA ARG A 106 -10.54 -7.54 -1.26
C ARG A 106 -9.96 -8.94 -1.14
N ALA A 107 -9.30 -9.44 -2.18
CA ALA A 107 -8.66 -10.76 -2.14
C ALA A 107 -7.58 -10.83 -1.06
N ARG A 108 -6.83 -9.74 -0.85
CA ARG A 108 -5.74 -9.69 0.12
C ARG A 108 -6.19 -9.36 1.54
N TRP A 109 -7.10 -8.40 1.72
CA TRP A 109 -7.46 -7.90 3.05
C TRP A 109 -8.87 -8.26 3.52
N GLY A 110 -9.78 -8.64 2.63
CA GLY A 110 -11.17 -8.97 2.96
C GLY A 110 -11.90 -7.87 3.76
N SER A 111 -12.75 -8.32 4.70
CA SER A 111 -13.41 -7.48 5.71
C SER A 111 -12.42 -6.90 6.74
N MET A 112 -11.26 -7.53 6.90
CA MET A 112 -10.30 -7.22 7.96
C MET A 112 -9.53 -5.92 7.73
N ALA A 113 -9.56 -5.32 6.55
CA ALA A 113 -8.83 -4.08 6.25
C ALA A 113 -9.14 -2.94 7.26
N ALA A 114 -10.38 -2.82 7.72
CA ALA A 114 -10.75 -1.83 8.74
C ALA A 114 -10.10 -2.12 10.09
N LYS A 115 -10.05 -3.40 10.46
CA LYS A 115 -9.56 -3.93 11.72
C LYS A 115 -8.05 -3.86 11.82
N LEU A 116 -7.36 -4.36 10.79
CA LEU A 116 -5.90 -4.33 10.64
C LEU A 116 -5.32 -2.92 10.85
N ARG A 117 -6.02 -1.87 10.38
CA ARG A 117 -5.59 -0.48 10.59
C ARG A 117 -5.64 0.00 12.04
N ARG A 118 -6.53 -0.55 12.86
CA ARG A 118 -6.76 -0.11 14.23
C ARG A 118 -5.84 -0.79 15.23
N THR A 119 -5.36 -1.99 14.91
CA THR A 119 -4.51 -2.81 15.78
C THR A 119 -3.27 -2.06 16.29
N GLY A 120 -2.64 -1.24 15.45
CA GLY A 120 -1.40 -0.54 15.80
C GLY A 120 -0.17 -1.44 15.88
N VAL A 121 -0.29 -2.71 15.48
CA VAL A 121 0.81 -3.65 15.33
C VAL A 121 1.18 -3.80 13.84
N PRO A 122 2.36 -4.35 13.51
CA PRO A 122 2.70 -4.65 12.12
C PRO A 122 1.69 -5.59 11.47
N LEU A 123 1.34 -5.36 10.20
CA LEU A 123 0.33 -6.18 9.51
C LEU A 123 0.70 -7.66 9.48
N GLY A 124 1.98 -8.00 9.34
CA GLY A 124 2.44 -9.40 9.37
C GLY A 124 2.22 -10.08 10.71
N GLU A 125 2.27 -9.35 11.81
CA GLU A 125 1.95 -9.86 13.13
C GLU A 125 0.43 -9.98 13.33
N ALA A 126 -0.31 -8.92 12.97
CA ALA A 126 -1.78 -8.94 13.03
C ALA A 126 -2.37 -10.10 12.22
N MET A 127 -1.87 -10.36 11.02
CA MET A 127 -2.29 -11.50 10.19
C MET A 127 -1.97 -12.84 10.85
N ARG A 128 -0.80 -12.99 11.49
CA ARG A 128 -0.44 -14.22 12.21
C ARG A 128 -1.30 -14.44 13.46
N MET A 129 -1.64 -13.38 14.18
CA MET A 129 -2.55 -13.45 15.32
C MET A 129 -3.94 -13.93 14.90
N LEU A 130 -4.46 -13.39 13.79
CA LEU A 130 -5.74 -13.80 13.19
C LEU A 130 -5.74 -15.27 12.74
N GLU A 131 -4.64 -15.72 12.14
CA GLU A 131 -4.48 -17.11 11.73
C GLU A 131 -4.47 -18.05 12.95
N LYS A 132 -3.74 -17.67 14.01
CA LYS A 132 -3.65 -18.43 15.27
C LYS A 132 -4.98 -18.50 16.02
N SER A 133 -5.80 -17.45 15.97
CA SER A 133 -7.11 -17.43 16.64
C SER A 133 -8.16 -18.31 15.96
N GLY A 134 -7.78 -19.11 14.95
CA GLY A 134 -8.68 -20.03 14.27
C GLY A 134 -9.72 -19.34 13.38
N ILE A 135 -9.60 -18.01 13.19
CA ILE A 135 -10.32 -17.25 12.17
C ILE A 135 -9.68 -17.59 10.83
N ARG A 136 -9.85 -18.86 10.41
CA ARG A 136 -9.52 -19.28 9.06
C ARG A 136 -10.53 -18.62 8.14
N PHE A 137 -10.00 -17.80 7.24
CA PHE A 137 -10.61 -17.28 6.01
C PHE A 137 -11.73 -18.20 5.48
N ALA A 138 -12.94 -18.04 6.00
CA ALA A 138 -14.14 -18.52 5.36
C ALA A 138 -14.43 -17.54 4.22
N LEU A 139 -13.78 -17.77 3.08
CA LEU A 139 -14.22 -17.24 1.80
C LEU A 139 -15.69 -17.66 1.58
N GLY A 140 -16.65 -16.84 2.02
CA GLY A 140 -18.01 -16.87 1.47
C GLY A 140 -19.22 -16.93 2.40
N SER A 141 -19.09 -16.98 3.71
CA SER A 141 -20.26 -16.83 4.60
C SER A 141 -19.82 -16.37 5.99
N TRP A 142 -20.76 -15.91 6.83
CA TRP A 142 -20.60 -15.38 8.20
C TRP A 142 -20.62 -13.84 8.33
N SER A 143 -21.33 -13.37 9.35
CA SER A 143 -21.80 -12.00 9.53
C SER A 143 -20.77 -11.14 10.28
N GLU A 144 -20.52 -9.92 9.79
CA GLU A 144 -19.55 -8.93 10.34
C GLU A 144 -19.66 -8.69 11.85
N LYS A 145 -20.83 -8.93 12.48
CA LYS A 145 -21.08 -8.62 13.89
C LYS A 145 -20.44 -9.59 14.89
N GLU A 146 -20.20 -10.85 14.51
CA GLU A 146 -19.70 -11.86 15.44
C GLU A 146 -18.16 -11.88 15.51
N GLU A 147 -17.48 -11.46 14.44
CA GLU A 147 -16.01 -11.34 14.40
C GLU A 147 -15.47 -10.14 15.19
N ASP A 148 -16.27 -9.08 15.36
CA ASP A 148 -15.84 -7.83 15.99
C ASP A 148 -15.61 -8.00 17.50
N THR A 149 -16.50 -8.70 18.21
CA THR A 149 -16.42 -8.88 19.67
C THR A 149 -15.25 -9.80 20.07
N SER A 150 -15.12 -10.96 19.43
CA SER A 150 -14.12 -11.98 19.77
C SER A 150 -12.67 -11.50 19.57
N PHE A 151 -12.43 -10.62 18.60
CA PHE A 151 -11.09 -10.13 18.33
C PHE A 151 -10.66 -8.95 19.20
N GLU A 152 -11.57 -8.03 19.53
CA GLU A 152 -11.25 -6.95 20.46
C GLU A 152 -10.95 -7.50 21.86
N GLU A 153 -11.64 -8.57 22.28
CA GLU A 153 -11.34 -9.29 23.52
C GLU A 153 -9.96 -9.97 23.46
N TYR A 154 -9.64 -10.72 22.40
CA TYR A 154 -8.33 -11.36 22.26
C TYR A 154 -7.14 -10.37 22.28
N PHE A 155 -7.28 -9.22 21.62
CA PHE A 155 -6.23 -8.18 21.61
C PHE A 155 -6.12 -7.42 22.93
N ARG A 156 -7.21 -7.33 23.70
CA ARG A 156 -7.20 -6.78 25.06
C ARG A 156 -6.50 -7.74 26.01
N GLU A 157 -6.87 -9.01 25.98
CA GLU A 157 -6.26 -10.07 26.80
C GLU A 157 -4.76 -10.23 26.50
N SER A 158 -4.36 -10.23 25.22
CA SER A 158 -2.95 -10.37 24.84
C SER A 158 -2.08 -9.17 25.24
N ASN A 159 -2.66 -7.99 25.50
CA ASN A 159 -1.94 -6.79 25.96
C ASN A 159 -1.96 -6.63 27.49
N GLU A 160 -2.79 -7.40 28.21
CA GLU A 160 -2.81 -7.43 29.68
C GLU A 160 -1.81 -8.45 30.27
N GLU A 161 -1.22 -9.31 29.44
CA GLU A 161 -0.19 -10.29 29.85
C GLU A 161 1.27 -9.78 29.75
N LEU A 162 1.50 -8.47 29.51
CA LEU A 162 2.81 -7.80 29.47
C LEU A 162 2.97 -6.79 30.61
#